data_AF-A0AAD6N549-F1
#
_entry.id   AF-A0AAD6N549-F1
#
_cell.length_a   1.000
_cell.length_b   1.000
_cell.length_c   1.000
_cell.angle_alpha   90.00
_cell.angle_beta   90.00
_cell.angle_gamma   90.00
#
_symmetry.space_group_name_H-M   'P 1'
#
loop_
_entity.id
_entity.type
_entity.pdbx_description
1 polymer ?
#
loop_
_entity_poly.entity_id
_entity_poly.type
_entity_poly.pdbx_seq_one_letter_code
_entity_poly.pdbx_strand_id
1 'polypeptide(L)'
;MSDIAPFIAVLESAQKKESKITEDVQQAAEGIDIDALKAAYEKVAEQGEFESVDAAEKDVLNKAFEFAAKAVMLLKTSPGLLEKKDLYIYFKVSKGEVMEKPGMMDFQKKQLYGAWEKVKDYNPSKANQLYIAHVNNLIAKYGTRE
;
A
#
# COMPACT_ATOMS: atom_id res chain seq x y z
N MET A 1 3.91 -16.03 8.19
CA MET A 1 4.40 -14.65 8.35
C MET A 1 4.16 -13.95 7.04
N SER A 2 3.26 -12.97 7.03
CA SER A 2 3.03 -12.13 5.87
C SER A 2 4.24 -11.18 5.78
N ASP A 3 5.32 -11.65 5.17
CA ASP A 3 6.62 -10.97 5.22
C ASP A 3 6.65 -9.74 4.31
N ILE A 4 6.81 -8.56 4.90
CA ILE A 4 7.00 -7.27 4.21
C ILE A 4 8.45 -6.78 4.28
N ALA A 5 9.43 -7.69 4.48
CA ALA A 5 10.84 -7.35 4.59
C ALA A 5 11.39 -6.47 3.45
N PRO A 6 11.11 -6.73 2.16
CA PRO A 6 11.53 -5.82 1.08
C PRO A 6 11.06 -4.38 1.31
N PHE A 7 9.81 -4.18 1.68
CA PHE A 7 9.25 -2.87 1.98
C PHE A 7 9.89 -2.22 3.23
N ILE A 8 10.13 -3.00 4.28
CA ILE A 8 10.81 -2.52 5.48
C ILE A 8 12.25 -2.08 5.17
N ALA A 9 12.96 -2.79 4.30
CA ALA A 9 14.31 -2.40 3.90
C ALA A 9 14.31 -1.01 3.22
N VAL A 10 13.36 -0.74 2.32
CA VAL A 10 13.21 0.58 1.68
C VAL A 10 12.83 1.65 2.70
N LEU A 11 11.95 1.32 3.65
CA LEU A 11 11.57 2.22 4.74
C LEU A 11 12.78 2.61 5.59
N GLU A 12 13.63 1.65 5.96
CA GLU A 12 14.86 1.90 6.71
C GLU A 12 15.85 2.77 5.93
N SER A 13 16.06 2.49 4.63
CA SER A 13 16.92 3.31 3.77
C SER A 13 16.40 4.75 3.65
N ALA A 14 15.09 4.92 3.53
CA ALA A 14 14.46 6.24 3.50
C ALA A 14 14.64 7.00 4.83
N GLN A 15 14.50 6.31 5.98
CA GLN A 15 14.77 6.89 7.30
C GLN A 15 16.24 7.27 7.51
N LYS A 16 17.17 6.53 6.90
CA LYS A 16 18.61 6.83 6.89
C LYS A 16 18.98 7.98 5.95
N LYS A 17 18.01 8.54 5.21
CA LYS A 17 18.18 9.65 4.27
C LYS A 17 19.25 9.36 3.21
N GLU A 18 19.23 8.14 2.65
CA GLU A 18 20.15 7.77 1.59
C GLU A 18 20.00 8.67 0.36
N SER A 19 21.13 9.04 -0.25
CA SER A 19 21.24 10.12 -1.24
C SER A 19 20.50 9.89 -2.55
N LYS A 20 20.06 8.65 -2.82
CA LYS A 20 19.29 8.31 -4.02
C LYS A 20 17.77 8.32 -3.81
N ILE A 21 17.30 8.50 -2.57
CA ILE A 21 15.88 8.59 -2.21
C ILE A 21 15.46 10.06 -2.23
N THR A 22 14.30 10.35 -2.82
CA THR A 22 13.76 11.71 -2.88
C THR A 22 13.34 12.20 -1.50
N GLU A 23 13.50 13.50 -1.23
CA GLU A 23 13.19 14.11 0.08
C GLU A 23 11.74 13.83 0.52
N ASP A 24 10.81 13.79 -0.43
CA ASP A 24 9.41 13.56 -0.14
C ASP A 24 9.12 12.11 0.32
N VAL A 25 9.94 11.14 -0.09
CA VAL A 25 9.88 9.75 0.39
C VAL A 25 10.55 9.64 1.76
N GLN A 26 11.68 10.34 1.97
CA GLN A 26 12.35 10.41 3.27
C GLN A 26 11.41 10.99 4.34
N GLN A 27 10.75 12.11 4.05
CA GLN A 27 9.79 12.74 4.95
C GLN A 27 8.60 11.82 5.28
N ALA A 28 8.12 11.05 4.30
CA ALA A 28 7.02 10.11 4.55
C ALA A 28 7.45 8.89 5.38
N ALA A 29 8.74 8.57 5.40
CA ALA A 29 9.31 7.51 6.23
C ALA A 29 9.57 7.95 7.68
N GLU A 30 9.74 9.27 7.92
CA GLU A 30 10.04 9.82 9.23
C GLU A 30 8.93 9.51 10.25
N GLY A 31 9.33 9.02 11.43
CA GLY A 31 8.41 8.76 12.53
C GLY A 31 7.53 7.50 12.38
N ILE A 32 7.78 6.66 11.36
CA ILE A 32 7.17 5.33 11.28
C ILE A 32 7.96 4.36 12.17
N ASP A 33 7.32 3.86 13.21
CA ASP A 33 7.86 2.78 14.05
C ASP A 33 7.70 1.43 13.31
N ILE A 34 8.83 0.82 12.97
CA ILE A 34 8.90 -0.43 12.20
C ILE A 34 8.32 -1.62 12.98
N ASP A 35 8.55 -1.68 14.29
CA ASP A 35 8.09 -2.81 15.10
C ASP A 35 6.58 -2.70 15.34
N ALA A 36 6.08 -1.49 15.60
CA ALA A 36 4.65 -1.22 15.65
C ALA A 36 3.97 -1.51 14.30
N LEU A 37 4.63 -1.16 13.18
CA LEU A 37 4.12 -1.46 11.84
C LEU A 37 4.01 -2.98 11.61
N LYS A 38 5.06 -3.75 11.92
CA LYS A 38 5.03 -5.22 11.76
C LYS A 38 3.89 -5.83 12.58
N ALA A 39 3.75 -5.43 13.84
CA ALA A 39 2.69 -5.92 14.71
C ALA A 39 1.29 -5.56 14.17
N ALA A 40 1.06 -4.30 13.78
CA ALA A 40 -0.21 -3.86 13.22
C ALA A 40 -0.53 -4.58 11.90
N TYR A 41 0.46 -4.76 11.03
CA TYR A 41 0.33 -5.45 9.76
C TYR A 41 -0.04 -6.94 9.95
N GLU A 42 0.64 -7.64 10.85
CA GLU A 42 0.34 -9.03 11.19
C GLU A 42 -1.05 -9.18 11.80
N LYS A 43 -1.42 -8.29 12.72
CA LYS A 43 -2.76 -8.27 13.32
C LYS A 43 -3.86 -8.11 12.27
N VAL A 44 -3.72 -7.19 11.32
CA VAL A 44 -4.68 -7.02 10.21
C VAL A 44 -4.66 -8.20 9.22
N ALA A 45 -3.53 -8.91 9.12
CA ALA A 45 -3.45 -10.11 8.30
C ALA A 45 -4.18 -11.30 8.94
N GLU A 46 -4.19 -11.38 10.28
CA GLU A 46 -4.89 -12.42 11.05
C GLU A 46 -6.37 -12.11 11.26
N GLN A 47 -6.72 -10.83 11.36
CA GLN A 47 -8.10 -10.36 11.43
C GLN A 47 -8.75 -10.41 10.02
N GLY A 48 -10.08 -10.59 9.99
CA GLY A 48 -10.85 -10.58 8.75
C GLY A 48 -10.82 -9.22 8.03
N GLU A 49 -11.47 -9.14 6.87
CA GLU A 49 -11.39 -7.95 6.02
C GLU A 49 -12.19 -6.74 6.52
N PHE A 50 -13.03 -6.92 7.55
CA PHE A 50 -14.00 -5.92 8.01
C PHE A 50 -13.66 -5.35 9.40
N GLU A 51 -12.77 -6.01 10.11
CA GLU A 51 -12.39 -5.72 11.48
C GLU A 51 -11.55 -4.45 11.58
N SER A 52 -11.85 -3.64 12.58
CA SER A 52 -11.04 -2.47 12.91
C SER A 52 -9.93 -2.84 13.90
N VAL A 53 -8.75 -2.28 13.66
CA VAL A 53 -7.65 -2.21 14.62
C VAL A 53 -7.79 -0.99 15.54
N ASP A 54 -6.97 -0.94 16.58
CA ASP A 54 -6.97 0.21 17.47
C ASP A 54 -6.44 1.48 16.77
N ALA A 55 -6.58 2.63 17.44
CA ALA A 55 -6.21 3.91 16.86
C ALA A 55 -4.70 4.04 16.57
N ALA A 56 -3.84 3.42 17.39
CA ALA A 56 -2.39 3.50 17.21
C ALA A 56 -1.94 2.63 16.02
N GLU A 57 -2.47 1.41 15.93
CA GLU A 57 -2.27 0.49 14.81
C GLU A 57 -2.78 1.07 13.49
N LYS A 58 -3.95 1.73 13.54
CA LYS A 58 -4.50 2.44 12.38
C LYS A 58 -3.60 3.58 11.94
N ASP A 59 -3.08 4.39 12.87
CA ASP A 59 -2.20 5.52 12.56
C ASP A 59 -0.89 5.04 11.90
N VAL A 60 -0.24 4.02 12.45
CA VAL A 60 1.00 3.48 11.85
C VAL A 60 0.76 2.87 10.47
N LEU A 61 -0.36 2.16 10.27
CA LEU A 61 -0.73 1.63 8.94
C LEU A 61 -1.04 2.73 7.93
N ASN A 62 -1.68 3.83 8.35
CA ASN A 62 -1.93 4.97 7.48
C ASN A 62 -0.62 5.63 7.03
N LYS A 63 0.30 5.88 7.97
CA LYS A 63 1.62 6.45 7.65
C LYS A 63 2.42 5.53 6.72
N ALA A 64 2.43 4.23 7.00
CA ALA A 64 3.08 3.25 6.14
C ALA A 64 2.45 3.16 4.75
N PHE A 65 1.12 3.30 4.64
CA PHE A 65 0.43 3.39 3.35
C PHE A 65 0.83 4.65 2.56
N GLU A 66 0.91 5.80 3.22
CA GLU A 66 1.37 7.05 2.58
C GLU A 66 2.81 6.95 2.11
N PHE A 67 3.69 6.35 2.91
CA PHE A 67 5.05 6.01 2.49
C PHE A 67 5.04 5.04 1.30
N ALA A 68 4.24 3.97 1.33
CA ALA A 68 4.15 3.00 0.25
C ALA A 68 3.72 3.63 -1.09
N ALA A 69 2.77 4.58 -1.05
CA ALA A 69 2.31 5.31 -2.23
C ALA A 69 3.41 6.19 -2.86
N LYS A 70 4.43 6.57 -2.09
CA LYS A 70 5.62 7.28 -2.57
C LYS A 70 6.72 6.30 -2.97
N ALA A 71 6.96 5.27 -2.17
CA ALA A 71 7.98 4.25 -2.41
C ALA A 71 7.76 3.47 -3.72
N VAL A 72 6.51 3.25 -4.13
CA VAL A 72 6.20 2.62 -5.43
C VAL A 72 6.73 3.43 -6.64
N MET A 73 6.95 4.74 -6.46
CA MET A 73 7.54 5.60 -7.50
C MET A 73 9.06 5.42 -7.61
N LEU A 74 9.71 4.77 -6.63
CA LEU A 74 11.13 4.46 -6.65
C LEU A 74 11.46 3.17 -7.42
N LEU A 75 10.45 2.41 -7.86
CA LEU A 75 10.68 1.15 -8.57
C LEU A 75 11.55 1.37 -9.81
N LYS A 76 12.51 0.47 -10.04
CA LYS A 76 13.38 0.55 -11.23
C LYS A 76 12.57 0.46 -12.52
N THR A 77 11.52 -0.37 -12.50
CA THR A 77 10.65 -0.68 -13.63
C THR A 77 9.21 -0.37 -13.28
N SER A 78 8.47 0.25 -14.20
CA SER A 78 7.05 0.54 -14.00
C SER A 78 6.24 -0.78 -13.98
N PRO A 79 5.34 -0.98 -12.99
CA PRO A 79 4.49 -2.17 -12.96
C PRO A 79 3.58 -2.29 -14.19
N GLY A 80 3.22 -3.52 -14.52
CA GLY A 80 2.26 -3.83 -15.58
C GLY A 80 0.84 -3.38 -15.25
N LEU A 81 -0.05 -3.43 -16.24
CA LEU A 81 -1.45 -2.97 -16.09
C LEU A 81 -2.20 -3.69 -14.97
N LEU A 82 -2.03 -5.02 -14.86
CA LEU A 82 -2.69 -5.83 -13.83
C LEU A 82 -2.16 -5.52 -12.43
N GLU A 83 -0.86 -5.29 -12.30
CA GLU A 83 -0.25 -4.92 -11.02
C GLU A 83 -0.67 -3.51 -10.58
N LYS A 84 -0.82 -2.58 -11.53
CA LYS A 84 -1.35 -1.24 -11.26
C LYS A 84 -2.82 -1.25 -10.86
N LYS A 85 -3.60 -2.22 -11.35
CA LYS A 85 -5.01 -2.36 -10.99
C LYS A 85 -5.17 -2.57 -9.48
N ASP A 86 -4.41 -3.47 -8.87
CA ASP A 86 -4.56 -3.76 -7.45
C ASP A 86 -4.09 -2.59 -6.57
N LEU A 87 -2.98 -1.93 -6.95
CA LEU A 87 -2.56 -0.67 -6.32
C LEU A 87 -3.70 0.37 -6.34
N TYR A 88 -4.30 0.58 -7.51
CA TYR A 88 -5.35 1.57 -7.68
C TYR A 88 -6.59 1.26 -6.84
N ILE A 89 -7.03 -0.01 -6.82
CA ILE A 89 -8.20 -0.44 -6.08
C ILE A 89 -7.99 -0.25 -4.57
N TYR A 90 -6.90 -0.79 -4.02
CA TYR A 90 -6.66 -0.68 -2.59
C TYR A 90 -6.43 0.77 -2.16
N PHE A 91 -5.76 1.57 -3.00
CA PHE A 91 -5.60 3.01 -2.74
C PHE A 91 -6.95 3.73 -2.61
N LYS A 92 -7.92 3.44 -3.50
CA LYS A 92 -9.27 4.03 -3.44
C LYS A 92 -10.01 3.63 -2.17
N VAL A 93 -9.99 2.34 -1.81
CA VAL A 93 -10.65 1.85 -0.59
C VAL A 93 -10.02 2.43 0.67
N SER A 94 -8.68 2.49 0.73
CA SER A 94 -7.94 3.12 1.83
C SER A 94 -8.34 4.57 2.07
N LYS A 95 -8.59 5.33 0.99
CA LYS A 95 -9.06 6.72 1.07
C LYS A 95 -10.57 6.87 1.28
N GLY A 96 -11.32 5.77 1.30
CA GLY A 96 -12.80 5.79 1.36
C GLY A 96 -13.43 6.36 0.09
N GLU A 97 -12.72 6.34 -1.04
CA GLU A 97 -13.19 6.89 -2.30
C GLU A 97 -14.06 5.88 -3.06
N VAL A 98 -15.20 6.37 -3.54
CA VAL A 98 -16.12 5.61 -4.37
C VAL A 98 -15.74 5.75 -5.84
N MET A 99 -15.59 4.63 -6.55
CA MET A 99 -15.38 4.67 -7.99
C MET A 99 -16.68 4.95 -8.75
N GLU A 100 -16.56 5.78 -9.80
CA GLU A 100 -17.68 6.05 -10.70
C GLU A 100 -18.04 4.81 -11.51
N LYS A 101 -19.35 4.56 -11.61
CA LYS A 101 -19.85 3.43 -12.39
C LYS A 101 -19.54 3.64 -13.88
N PRO A 102 -18.83 2.71 -14.52
CA PRO A 102 -18.39 2.88 -15.91
C PRO A 102 -19.53 2.73 -16.91
N GLY A 103 -19.40 3.41 -18.05
CA GLY A 103 -20.31 3.26 -19.19
C GLY A 103 -20.26 1.87 -19.82
N MET A 104 -21.28 1.51 -20.61
CA MET A 104 -21.43 0.15 -21.14
C MET A 104 -20.27 -0.31 -22.05
N MET A 105 -19.61 0.62 -22.76
CA MET A 105 -18.52 0.30 -23.70
C MET A 105 -17.12 0.43 -23.08
N ASP A 106 -17.00 0.82 -21.82
CA ASP A 106 -15.71 1.00 -21.15
C ASP A 106 -15.28 -0.28 -20.41
N PHE A 107 -14.82 -1.27 -21.18
CA PHE A 107 -14.48 -2.60 -20.66
C PHE A 107 -13.34 -2.58 -19.64
N GLN A 108 -12.39 -1.65 -19.76
CA GLN A 108 -11.28 -1.53 -18.82
C GLN A 108 -11.77 -0.99 -17.48
N LYS A 109 -12.54 0.11 -17.49
CA LYS A 109 -13.10 0.64 -16.24
C LYS A 109 -14.12 -0.31 -15.60
N LYS A 110 -14.85 -1.09 -16.40
CA LYS A 110 -15.71 -2.19 -15.87
C LYS A 110 -14.92 -3.21 -15.08
N GLN A 111 -13.74 -3.61 -15.55
CA GLN A 111 -12.90 -4.54 -14.81
C GLN A 111 -12.33 -3.94 -13.52
N LEU A 112 -11.95 -2.66 -13.54
CA LEU A 112 -11.48 -1.95 -12.34
C LEU A 112 -12.62 -1.80 -11.33
N TYR A 113 -13.78 -1.29 -11.77
CA TYR A 113 -14.97 -1.11 -10.94
C TYR A 113 -15.43 -2.44 -10.32
N GLY A 114 -15.54 -3.50 -11.10
CA GLY A 114 -15.98 -4.80 -10.59
C GLY A 114 -14.99 -5.46 -9.62
N ALA A 115 -13.70 -5.10 -9.67
CA ALA A 115 -12.72 -5.58 -8.71
C ALA A 115 -12.75 -4.75 -7.41
N TRP A 116 -12.91 -3.44 -7.51
CA TRP A 116 -13.16 -2.58 -6.35
C TRP A 116 -14.48 -2.86 -5.65
N GLU A 117 -15.54 -3.16 -6.39
CA GLU A 117 -16.86 -3.47 -5.81
C GLU A 117 -16.81 -4.68 -4.86
N LYS A 118 -15.85 -5.59 -5.06
CA LYS A 118 -15.62 -6.75 -4.17
C LYS A 118 -14.92 -6.40 -2.86
N VAL A 119 -14.22 -5.26 -2.82
CA VAL A 119 -13.36 -4.86 -1.69
C VAL A 119 -13.75 -3.50 -1.11
N LYS A 120 -14.77 -2.84 -1.66
CA LYS A 120 -15.23 -1.49 -1.25
C LYS A 120 -15.66 -1.41 0.21
N ASP A 121 -16.10 -2.53 0.77
CA ASP A 121 -16.60 -2.64 2.14
C ASP A 121 -15.48 -3.08 3.11
N TYR A 122 -14.25 -3.31 2.61
CA TYR A 122 -13.12 -3.64 3.47
C TYR A 122 -12.82 -2.47 4.41
N ASN A 123 -12.33 -2.80 5.60
CA ASN A 123 -11.83 -1.79 6.52
C ASN A 123 -10.65 -1.03 5.87
N PRO A 124 -10.55 0.31 6.03
CA PRO A 124 -9.41 1.06 5.52
C PRO A 124 -8.05 0.51 5.95
N SER A 125 -7.94 -0.02 7.18
CA SER A 125 -6.70 -0.66 7.65
C SER A 125 -6.38 -1.93 6.86
N LYS A 126 -7.38 -2.70 6.44
CA LYS A 126 -7.20 -3.86 5.56
C LYS A 126 -6.74 -3.44 4.17
N ALA A 127 -7.36 -2.40 3.60
CA ALA A 127 -6.94 -1.86 2.32
C ALA A 127 -5.49 -1.34 2.35
N ASN A 128 -5.09 -0.66 3.42
CA ASN A 128 -3.70 -0.22 3.63
C ASN A 128 -2.75 -1.42 3.69
N GLN A 129 -3.09 -2.45 4.46
CA GLN A 129 -2.31 -3.68 4.59
C GLN A 129 -2.12 -4.36 3.23
N LEU A 130 -3.18 -4.52 2.44
CA LEU A 130 -3.13 -5.11 1.10
C LEU A 130 -2.31 -4.25 0.12
N TYR A 131 -2.43 -2.93 0.21
CA TYR A 131 -1.63 -2.01 -0.60
C TYR A 131 -0.13 -2.14 -0.29
N ILE A 132 0.24 -2.13 1.00
CA ILE A 132 1.63 -2.31 1.45
C ILE A 132 2.17 -3.67 0.99
N ALA A 133 1.37 -4.74 1.14
CA ALA A 133 1.73 -6.07 0.68
C ALA A 133 2.03 -6.11 -0.83
N HIS A 134 1.22 -5.41 -1.62
CA HIS A 134 1.40 -5.36 -3.06
C HIS A 134 2.62 -4.53 -3.47
N VAL A 135 2.84 -3.38 -2.82
CA VAL A 135 4.07 -2.57 -3.02
C VAL A 135 5.32 -3.39 -2.64
N ASN A 136 5.28 -4.12 -1.53
CA ASN A 136 6.35 -5.03 -1.12
C ASN A 136 6.70 -6.05 -2.22
N ASN A 137 5.68 -6.70 -2.81
CA ASN A 137 5.89 -7.64 -3.91
C ASN A 137 6.52 -6.99 -5.14
N LEU A 138 6.11 -5.75 -5.46
CA LEU A 138 6.70 -5.00 -6.57
C LEU A 138 8.14 -4.59 -6.30
N ILE A 139 8.47 -4.21 -5.07
CA ILE A 139 9.85 -3.93 -4.64
C ILE A 139 10.68 -5.21 -4.76
N ALA A 140 10.19 -6.35 -4.27
CA ALA A 140 10.89 -7.63 -4.40
C ALA A 140 11.14 -8.02 -5.86
N LYS A 141 10.17 -7.76 -6.74
CA LYS A 141 10.21 -8.14 -8.15
C LYS A 141 11.09 -7.22 -9.00
N TYR A 142 10.97 -5.90 -8.82
CA TYR A 142 11.60 -4.91 -9.70
C TYR A 142 12.81 -4.22 -9.08
N GLY A 143 12.94 -4.29 -7.76
CA GLY A 143 13.85 -3.47 -7.00
C GLY A 143 13.52 -1.98 -7.10
N THR A 144 14.32 -1.20 -6.38
CA THR A 144 14.16 0.25 -6.19
C THR A 144 15.44 0.97 -6.58
N ARG A 145 15.35 2.23 -6.95
CA ARG A 145 16.47 3.05 -7.44
C ARG A 145 17.35 3.62 -6.32
N GLU A 146 17.16 3.19 -5.08
CA GLU A 146 17.94 3.57 -3.90
C GLU A 146 19.42 3.16 -3.95
#